data_AF-A0A2E0XSY1-F1
#
_entry.id   AF-A0A2E0XSY1-F1
#
_cell.length_a   1.000
_cell.length_b   1.000
_cell.length_c   1.000
_cell.angle_alpha   90.00
_cell.angle_beta   90.00
_cell.angle_gamma   90.00
#
_symmetry.space_group_name_H-M   'P 1'
#
loop_
_entity.id
_entity.type
_entity.pdbx_description
1 polymer ?
#
loop_
_entity_poly.entity_id
_entity_poly.type
_entity_poly.pdbx_seq_one_letter_code
_entity_poly.pdbx_strand_id
1 'polypeptide(L)'
;MIGPNHQQVLVSIVEKKSKFMVMTKVENKTAALVATATIELLGPDKDHILTITADGGKEFAPHEKVTKALACDYIFCSARFLLVARAEPEHQ
;
A
#
# COMPACT_ATOMS: atom_id res chain seq x y z
N MET A 1 -23.84 2.39 9.64
CA MET A 1 -23.93 1.42 10.77
C MET A 1 -23.35 0.10 10.26
N ILE A 2 -22.36 -0.48 10.95
CA ILE A 2 -21.73 -1.76 10.58
C ILE A 2 -22.02 -2.75 11.71
N GLY A 3 -22.52 -3.94 11.36
CA GLY A 3 -23.02 -4.96 12.29
C GLY A 3 -21.92 -5.77 13.00
N PRO A 4 -22.28 -6.55 14.04
CA PRO A 4 -21.37 -6.88 15.15
C PRO A 4 -20.32 -7.98 14.91
N ASN A 5 -20.08 -8.51 13.71
CA ASN A 5 -19.36 -9.81 13.67
C ASN A 5 -18.48 -10.17 12.46
N HIS A 6 -18.04 -9.24 11.61
CA HIS A 6 -16.93 -9.48 10.65
C HIS A 6 -16.49 -8.13 10.05
N GLN A 7 -15.55 -7.42 10.69
CA GLN A 7 -15.00 -6.17 10.13
C GLN A 7 -13.91 -6.50 9.11
N GLN A 8 -14.33 -7.02 7.96
CA GLN A 8 -13.46 -7.18 6.80
C GLN A 8 -13.08 -5.79 6.29
N VAL A 9 -11.78 -5.59 6.03
CA VAL A 9 -11.23 -4.31 5.61
C VAL A 9 -10.69 -4.45 4.19
N LEU A 10 -10.79 -3.37 3.41
CA LEU A 10 -10.20 -3.32 2.10
C LEU A 10 -8.90 -2.52 2.16
N VAL A 11 -7.81 -3.13 1.67
CA VAL A 11 -6.56 -2.43 1.40
C VAL A 11 -6.61 -2.01 -0.06
N SER A 12 -6.59 -0.71 -0.31
CA SER A 12 -6.54 -0.13 -1.65
C SER A 12 -5.25 0.67 -1.85
N ILE A 13 -4.64 0.49 -3.02
CA ILE A 13 -3.40 1.15 -3.41
C ILE A 13 -3.61 1.76 -4.79
N VAL A 14 -3.30 3.05 -4.93
CA VAL A 14 -3.52 3.79 -6.17
C VAL A 14 -2.21 4.39 -6.65
N GLU A 15 -1.85 4.11 -7.89
CA GLU A 15 -0.73 4.74 -8.57
C GLU A 15 -1.14 6.15 -9.01
N LYS A 16 -0.34 7.16 -8.65
CA LYS A 16 -0.74 8.57 -8.75
C LYS A 16 -0.88 9.06 -10.20
N LYS A 17 -0.03 8.59 -11.12
CA LYS A 17 0.09 9.10 -12.50
C LYS A 17 -0.96 8.48 -13.43
N SER A 18 -0.91 7.17 -13.60
CA SER A 18 -1.81 6.37 -14.45
C SER A 18 -3.19 6.11 -13.85
N LYS A 19 -3.35 6.35 -12.53
CA LYS A 19 -4.57 5.97 -11.77
C LYS A 19 -4.83 4.47 -11.72
N PHE A 20 -3.83 3.65 -12.06
CA PHE A 20 -3.89 2.21 -11.86
C PHE A 20 -4.11 1.90 -10.37
N MET A 21 -5.03 0.98 -10.08
CA MET A 21 -5.42 0.64 -8.72
C MET A 21 -5.40 -0.86 -8.52
N VAL A 22 -4.85 -1.27 -7.39
CA VAL A 22 -4.91 -2.65 -6.91
C VAL A 22 -5.52 -2.67 -5.52
N MET A 23 -6.30 -3.70 -5.21
CA MET A 23 -6.96 -3.83 -3.92
C MET A 23 -7.10 -5.28 -3.52
N THR A 24 -7.00 -5.52 -2.22
CA THR A 24 -7.27 -6.83 -1.62
C THR A 24 -8.07 -6.68 -0.35
N LYS A 25 -8.83 -7.72 -0.04
CA LYS A 25 -9.64 -7.81 1.16
C LYS A 25 -8.83 -8.52 2.25
N VAL A 26 -8.76 -7.90 3.42
CA VAL A 26 -8.12 -8.48 4.61
C VAL A 26 -9.16 -8.71 5.70
N GLU A 27 -8.90 -9.68 6.57
CA GLU A 27 -9.83 -10.07 7.63
C GLU A 27 -10.04 -8.97 8.68
N ASN A 28 -9.03 -8.13 8.91
CA ASN A 28 -9.09 -6.98 9.81
C ASN A 28 -8.01 -5.91 9.48
N LYS A 29 -8.08 -4.74 10.13
CA LYS A 29 -7.15 -3.60 9.94
C LYS A 29 -5.82 -3.72 10.69
N THR A 30 -5.35 -4.92 11.02
CA THR A 30 -4.10 -5.07 11.78
C THR A 30 -2.91 -4.67 10.91
N ALA A 31 -1.95 -3.96 11.50
CA ALA A 31 -0.78 -3.44 10.79
C ALA A 31 0.01 -4.55 10.07
N ALA A 32 0.12 -5.73 10.70
CA ALA A 32 0.76 -6.90 10.09
C ALA A 32 0.05 -7.37 8.82
N LEU A 33 -1.29 -7.43 8.81
CA LEU A 33 -2.07 -7.84 7.64
C LEU A 33 -1.98 -6.81 6.52
N VAL A 34 -2.06 -5.52 6.86
CA VAL A 34 -1.93 -4.43 5.88
C VAL A 34 -0.56 -4.47 5.22
N ALA A 35 0.52 -4.64 5.99
CA ALA A 35 1.87 -4.75 5.42
C ALA A 35 2.04 -5.96 4.49
N THR A 36 1.57 -7.14 4.91
CA THR A 36 1.64 -8.35 4.07
C THR A 36 0.84 -8.15 2.79
N ALA A 37 -0.39 -7.65 2.88
CA ALA A 37 -1.23 -7.35 1.72
C ALA A 37 -0.58 -6.32 0.78
N THR A 38 0.07 -5.28 1.32
CA THR A 38 0.79 -4.30 0.50
C THR A 38 1.96 -4.93 -0.25
N ILE A 39 2.76 -5.77 0.42
CA ILE A 39 3.89 -6.45 -0.21
C ILE A 39 3.42 -7.42 -1.28
N GLU A 40 2.35 -8.17 -1.04
CA GLU A 40 1.79 -9.12 -2.02
C GLU A 40 1.21 -8.39 -3.25
N LEU A 41 0.48 -7.29 -3.04
CA LEU A 41 -0.10 -6.51 -4.13
C LEU A 41 0.95 -5.81 -5.00
N LEU A 42 2.05 -5.35 -4.40
CA LEU A 42 3.06 -4.53 -5.07
C LEU A 42 4.30 -5.33 -5.49
N GLY A 43 4.51 -6.52 -4.93
CA GLY A 43 5.65 -7.40 -5.19
C GLY A 43 5.89 -7.69 -6.68
N PRO A 44 4.85 -7.95 -7.50
CA PRO A 44 5.03 -8.17 -8.95
C PRO A 44 5.61 -6.97 -9.70
N ASP A 45 5.40 -5.75 -9.18
CA ASP A 45 5.82 -4.49 -9.81
C ASP A 45 6.90 -3.76 -8.99
N LYS A 46 7.56 -4.44 -8.04
CA LYS A 46 8.45 -3.79 -7.05
C LYS A 46 9.52 -2.90 -7.70
N ASP A 47 10.10 -3.33 -8.82
CA ASP A 47 11.19 -2.63 -9.51
C ASP A 47 10.70 -1.34 -10.18
N HIS A 48 9.40 -1.20 -10.37
CA HIS A 48 8.77 -0.01 -10.90
C HIS A 48 8.31 0.95 -9.79
N ILE A 49 8.43 0.61 -8.51
CA ILE A 49 7.89 1.40 -7.39
C ILE A 49 8.99 2.27 -6.79
N LEU A 50 8.85 3.58 -6.90
CA LEU A 50 9.81 4.54 -6.36
C LEU A 50 9.49 4.90 -4.91
N THR A 51 8.23 5.26 -4.66
CA THR A 51 7.82 5.78 -3.36
C THR A 51 6.40 5.39 -3.06
N ILE A 52 6.16 5.00 -1.81
CA ILE A 52 4.86 4.74 -1.22
C ILE A 52 4.56 5.89 -0.25
N THR A 53 3.38 6.49 -0.38
CA THR A 53 2.91 7.55 0.53
C THR A 53 1.68 7.07 1.29
N ALA A 54 1.70 7.08 2.62
CA ALA A 54 0.56 6.68 3.46
C ALA A 54 0.22 7.75 4.51
N ASP A 55 -0.96 7.66 5.14
CA ASP A 55 -1.24 8.45 6.34
C ASP A 55 -0.58 7.89 7.59
N GLY A 56 -0.61 8.67 8.68
CA GLY A 56 -0.09 8.27 10.00
C GLY A 56 -0.94 7.23 10.73
N GLY A 57 -1.78 6.47 10.02
CA GLY A 57 -2.56 5.37 10.57
C GLY A 57 -1.67 4.29 11.21
N LYS A 58 -2.13 3.73 12.33
CA LYS A 58 -1.38 2.70 13.08
C LYS A 58 -1.17 1.43 12.27
N GLU A 59 -2.04 1.17 11.30
CA GLU A 59 -1.93 0.08 10.33
C GLU A 59 -0.67 0.17 9.45
N PHE A 60 -0.07 1.36 9.32
CA PHE A 60 1.13 1.63 8.53
C PHE A 60 2.41 1.67 9.37
N ALA A 61 2.32 1.43 10.69
CA ALA A 61 3.48 1.33 11.57
C ALA A 61 4.61 0.40 11.06
N PRO A 62 4.35 -0.77 10.44
CA PRO A 62 5.39 -1.65 9.90
C PRO A 62 5.95 -1.20 8.53
N HIS A 63 5.94 0.10 8.21
CA HIS A 63 6.51 0.68 7.00
C HIS A 63 7.93 0.20 6.67
N GLU A 64 8.81 0.05 7.67
CA GLU A 64 10.17 -0.46 7.45
C GLU A 64 10.21 -1.86 6.83
N LYS A 65 9.23 -2.72 7.18
CA LYS A 65 9.11 -4.07 6.59
C LYS A 65 8.74 -3.97 5.11
N VAL A 66 7.85 -3.04 4.78
CA VAL A 66 7.39 -2.80 3.40
C VAL A 66 8.55 -2.24 2.56
N THR A 67 9.26 -1.22 3.05
CA THR A 67 10.44 -0.65 2.39
C THR A 67 11.52 -1.69 2.12
N LYS A 68 11.82 -2.56 3.10
CA LYS A 68 12.82 -3.64 2.91
C LYS A 68 12.38 -4.66 1.86
N ALA A 69 11.09 -5.00 1.82
CA ALA A 69 10.57 -6.01 0.90
C ALA A 69 10.44 -5.49 -0.55
N LEU A 70 10.07 -4.22 -0.72
CA LEU A 70 9.81 -3.61 -2.02
C LEU A 70 10.97 -2.76 -2.55
N ALA A 71 12.02 -2.54 -1.74
CA ALA A 71 13.18 -1.71 -2.07
C ALA A 71 12.79 -0.29 -2.52
N CYS A 72 11.79 0.32 -1.86
CA CYS A 72 11.24 1.63 -2.19
C CYS A 72 11.11 2.54 -0.97
N ASP A 73 11.09 3.85 -1.19
CA ASP A 73 10.89 4.82 -0.12
C ASP A 73 9.46 4.79 0.43
N TYR A 74 9.29 5.08 1.72
CA TYR A 74 7.99 5.15 2.37
C TYR A 74 7.86 6.46 3.15
N ILE A 75 6.88 7.28 2.75
CA ILE A 75 6.68 8.63 3.29
C ILE A 75 5.30 8.73 3.94
N PHE A 76 5.24 9.32 5.12
CA PHE A 76 3.98 9.65 5.78
C PHE A 76 3.49 11.05 5.37
N CYS A 77 2.24 11.15 4.94
CA CYS A 77 1.59 12.39 4.55
C CYS A 77 0.15 12.42 5.07
N SER A 78 -0.43 13.58 5.34
CA SER A 78 -1.83 13.69 5.80
C SER A 78 -2.91 13.24 4.79
N ALA A 79 -2.52 12.65 3.65
CA ALA A 79 -3.41 12.17 2.62
C ALA A 79 -4.00 10.79 2.98
N ARG A 80 -5.33 10.67 2.90
CA ARG A 80 -6.12 9.47 3.27
C ARG A 80 -5.91 8.21 2.41
N PHE A 81 -4.92 8.15 1.53
CA PHE A 81 -4.76 7.05 0.58
C PHE A 81 -3.30 6.64 0.42
N LEU A 82 -3.07 5.32 0.28
CA LEU A 82 -1.78 4.78 -0.10
C LEU A 82 -1.52 5.09 -1.58
N LEU A 83 -0.64 6.05 -1.84
CA LEU A 83 -0.24 6.45 -3.19
C LEU A 83 1.10 5.84 -3.55
N VAL A 84 1.17 5.26 -4.74
CA VAL A 84 2.41 4.71 -5.31
C VAL A 84 2.87 5.60 -6.46
N ALA A 85 4.15 5.95 -6.49
CA ALA A 85 4.80 6.57 -7.64
C ALA A 85 5.57 5.48 -8.41
N ARG A 86 5.29 5.34 -9.72
CA ARG A 86 6.04 4.44 -10.58
C ARG A 86 7.09 5.16 -11.43
N ALA A 87 8.23 4.50 -11.63
CA ALA A 87 9.17 4.88 -12.69
C ALA A 87 8.51 4.61 -14.04
N GLU A 88 8.67 5.51 -15.00
CA GLU A 88 8.25 5.20 -16.37
C GLU A 88 9.23 4.19 -16.98
N PRO A 89 8.73 3.16 -17.70
CA PRO A 89 9.62 2.34 -18.50
C PRO A 89 10.27 3.25 -19.54
N GLU A 90 11.60 3.26 -19.53
CA GLU A 90 12.40 3.85 -20.59
C GLU A 90 11.94 3.27 -21.93
N HIS A 91 11.28 4.10 -22.74
CA HIS A 91 10.89 3.72 -24.10
C HIS A 91 12.16 3.56 -24.92
N GLN A 92 12.42 2.33 -25.35
CA GLN A 92 13.36 2.04 -26.43
C GLN A 92 12.61 1.96 -27.76
#